data_AF-A0A7Y3GV77-F1
#
_entry.id   AF-A0A7Y3GV77-F1
#
_cell.length_a   1.000
_cell.length_b   1.000
_cell.length_c   1.000
_cell.angle_alpha   90.00
_cell.angle_beta   90.00
_cell.angle_gamma   90.00
#
_symmetry.space_group_name_H-M   'P 1'
#
loop_
_entity.id
_entity.type
_entity.pdbx_description
1 polymer ?
#
loop_
_entity_poly.entity_id
_entity_poly.type
_entity_poly.pdbx_seq_one_letter_code
_entity_poly.pdbx_strand_id
1 'polypeptide(L)'
;MNAAWVALATVAAFFIAYRTYGRFLSRRIFALAADEPVPAETFADGIDYVPTDKRVLWGHHFTSIAGAAPIVGPAIAVIWG
;
A
#
# COMPACT_ATOMS: atom_id res chain seq x y z
N MET A 1 -15.58 14.24 22.24
CA MET A 1 -14.18 13.99 21.85
C MET A 1 -13.97 14.59 20.47
N ASN A 2 -12.96 15.44 20.25
CA ASN A 2 -12.76 16.08 18.95
C ASN A 2 -12.21 15.05 17.95
N ALA A 3 -12.89 14.89 16.80
CA ALA A 3 -12.50 13.95 15.75
C ALA A 3 -11.08 14.22 15.21
N ALA A 4 -10.62 15.47 15.24
CA ALA A 4 -9.25 15.83 14.86
C ALA A 4 -8.20 15.14 15.73
N TRP A 5 -8.45 15.00 17.04
CA TRP A 5 -7.53 14.30 17.94
C TRP A 5 -7.46 12.80 17.64
N VAL A 6 -8.61 12.20 17.33
CA VAL A 6 -8.67 10.79 16.93
C VAL A 6 -7.91 10.57 15.63
N ALA A 7 -8.16 11.39 14.62
CA ALA A 7 -7.46 11.30 13.33
C ALA A 7 -5.93 11.47 13.49
N LEU A 8 -5.49 12.44 14.29
CA LEU A 8 -4.07 12.65 14.56
C LEU A 8 -3.43 11.44 15.25
N ALA A 9 -4.10 10.88 16.26
CA ALA A 9 -3.64 9.68 16.96
C ALA A 9 -3.56 8.47 16.03
N THR A 10 -4.54 8.30 15.13
CA THR A 10 -4.53 7.23 14.11
C THR A 10 -3.35 7.37 13.14
N VAL A 11 -3.10 8.58 12.63
CA VAL A 11 -1.94 8.83 11.74
C VAL A 11 -0.62 8.54 12.48
N ALA A 12 -0.50 8.99 13.73
CA ALA A 12 0.68 8.71 14.54
C ALA A 12 0.88 7.20 14.78
N ALA A 13 -0.20 6.47 15.09
CA ALA A 13 -0.16 5.02 15.28
C ALA A 13 0.27 4.29 14.00
N PHE A 14 -0.28 4.65 12.83
CA PHE A 14 0.14 4.08 11.55
C PHE A 14 1.59 4.40 11.21
N PHE A 15 2.05 5.62 11.50
CA PHE A 15 3.44 5.99 11.30
C PHE A 15 4.39 5.13 12.16
N ILE A 16 4.04 4.93 13.43
CA ILE A 16 4.81 4.06 14.35
C ILE A 16 4.81 2.62 13.81
N ALA A 17 3.65 2.07 13.45
CA ALA A 17 3.52 0.72 12.91
C ALA A 17 4.33 0.53 11.62
N TYR A 18 4.31 1.50 10.71
CA TYR A 18 5.13 1.49 9.49
C TYR A 18 6.62 1.42 9.81
N ARG A 19 7.08 2.22 10.78
CA ARG A 19 8.50 2.28 11.17
C ARG A 19 8.99 1.07 11.95
N THR A 20 8.15 0.47 12.79
CA THR A 20 8.53 -0.67 13.64
C THR A 20 8.20 -1.99 12.96
N TYR A 21 6.92 -2.26 12.75
CA TYR A 21 6.44 -3.52 12.18
C TYR A 21 6.81 -3.66 10.71
N GLY A 22 6.70 -2.59 9.91
CA GLY A 22 7.16 -2.60 8.52
C GLY A 22 8.67 -2.88 8.40
N ARG A 23 9.47 -2.34 9.33
CA ARG A 23 10.92 -2.63 9.39
C ARG A 23 11.22 -4.06 9.85
N PHE A 24 10.42 -4.61 10.75
CA PHE A 24 10.52 -6.01 11.15
C PHE A 24 10.20 -6.94 9.97
N LEU A 25 9.07 -6.73 9.29
CA LEU A 25 8.67 -7.50 8.10
C LEU A 25 9.73 -7.45 7.01
N SER A 26 10.15 -6.25 6.62
CA SER A 26 11.13 -6.07 5.54
C SER A 26 12.46 -6.76 5.83
N ARG A 27 12.93 -6.75 7.08
CA ARG A 27 14.27 -7.28 7.42
C ARG A 27 14.29 -8.73 7.88
N ARG A 28 13.27 -9.17 8.62
CA ARG A 28 13.25 -10.48 9.29
C ARG A 28 12.43 -11.52 8.56
N ILE A 29 11.40 -11.09 7.83
CA ILE A 29 10.48 -12.01 7.14
C ILE A 29 10.81 -12.05 5.65
N PHE A 30 10.79 -10.89 5.00
CA PHE A 30 10.95 -10.80 3.54
C PHE A 30 12.39 -10.57 3.07
N ALA A 31 13.29 -10.19 3.98
CA ALA A 31 14.71 -9.90 3.67
C ALA A 31 14.89 -9.02 2.42
N LEU A 32 14.13 -7.93 2.32
CA LEU A 32 14.09 -7.08 1.13
C LEU A 32 15.49 -6.49 0.82
N ALA A 33 15.95 -6.71 -0.40
CA ALA A 33 17.17 -6.13 -0.96
C ALA A 33 16.80 -5.10 -2.05
N ALA A 34 17.57 -4.01 -2.13
CA ALA A 34 17.28 -2.92 -3.06
C ALA A 34 17.73 -3.22 -4.50
N ASP A 35 18.66 -4.15 -4.64
CA ASP A 35 19.31 -4.63 -5.85
C ASP A 35 18.78 -6.01 -6.29
N GLU A 36 17.72 -6.51 -5.64
CA GLU A 36 17.09 -7.76 -6.04
C GLU A 36 16.49 -7.61 -7.45
N PRO A 37 16.86 -8.47 -8.42
CA PRO A 37 16.32 -8.39 -9.76
C PRO A 37 14.81 -8.68 -9.75
N VAL A 38 14.04 -7.83 -10.42
CA VAL A 38 12.58 -7.99 -10.46
C VAL A 38 12.16 -8.97 -11.54
N PRO A 39 11.14 -9.83 -11.30
CA PRO A 39 10.65 -10.80 -12.28
C PRO A 39 10.27 -10.18 -13.63
N ALA A 40 9.75 -8.95 -13.61
CA ALA A 40 9.38 -8.23 -14.82
C ALA A 40 10.57 -8.01 -15.78
N GLU A 41 11.79 -7.95 -15.26
CA GLU A 41 13.01 -7.81 -16.07
C GLU A 41 13.68 -9.17 -16.34
N THR A 42 13.76 -10.08 -15.35
CA THR A 42 14.47 -11.36 -15.51
C THR A 42 13.71 -12.40 -16.33
N PHE A 43 12.37 -12.36 -16.32
CA PHE A 43 11.51 -13.28 -17.05
C PHE A 43 10.74 -12.57 -18.17
N ALA A 44 11.24 -11.42 -18.63
CA ALA A 44 10.56 -10.58 -19.62
C ALA A 44 10.17 -11.36 -20.89
N ASP A 45 8.87 -11.48 -21.12
CA ASP A 45 8.29 -12.25 -22.23
C ASP A 45 7.34 -11.41 -23.12
N GLY A 46 7.00 -10.19 -22.69
CA GLY A 46 6.09 -9.30 -23.41
C GLY A 46 4.60 -9.62 -23.20
N ILE A 47 4.26 -10.59 -22.34
CA ILE A 47 2.89 -11.02 -22.06
C ILE A 47 2.63 -10.98 -20.55
N ASP A 48 3.26 -11.87 -19.78
CA ASP A 48 3.06 -11.97 -18.32
C ASP A 48 4.07 -11.09 -17.56
N TYR A 49 5.28 -10.91 -18.11
CA TYR A 49 6.36 -10.13 -17.52
C TYR A 49 6.78 -9.01 -18.48
N VAL A 50 6.31 -7.80 -18.18
CA VAL A 50 6.60 -6.60 -18.97
C VAL A 50 7.24 -5.54 -18.08
N PRO A 51 8.51 -5.17 -18.33
CA PRO A 51 9.16 -4.05 -17.63
C PRO A 51 8.33 -2.78 -17.81
N THR A 52 7.83 -2.24 -16.69
CA THR A 52 6.90 -1.11 -16.70
C THR A 52 7.42 0.01 -15.80
N ASP A 53 7.27 1.26 -16.23
CA ASP A 53 7.65 2.43 -15.44
C ASP A 53 6.87 2.45 -14.11
N LYS A 54 7.59 2.69 -13.01
CA LYS A 54 7.05 2.70 -11.65
C LYS A 54 5.88 3.69 -11.48
N ARG A 55 5.84 4.78 -12.24
CA ARG A 55 4.74 5.76 -12.20
C ARG A 55 3.45 5.22 -12.79
N VAL A 56 3.54 4.39 -13.83
CA VAL A 56 2.38 3.72 -14.42
C VAL A 56 1.82 2.69 -13.43
N LEU A 57 2.70 1.86 -12.85
CA LEU A 57 2.32 0.91 -11.80
C LEU A 57 1.66 1.61 -10.60
N TRP A 58 2.23 2.74 -10.16
CA TRP A 58 1.64 3.54 -9.10
C TRP A 58 0.23 4.01 -9.44
N GLY A 59 0.01 4.48 -10.68
CA GLY A 59 -1.31 4.87 -11.16
C GLY A 59 -2.32 3.73 -11.07
N HIS A 60 -1.97 2.52 -11.53
CA HIS A 60 -2.83 1.33 -11.42
C HIS A 60 -3.14 0.93 -9.98
N HIS A 61 -2.15 0.96 -9.10
CA HIS A 61 -2.37 0.66 -7.68
C HIS A 61 -3.26 1.71 -7.02
N PHE A 62 -3.00 2.99 -7.29
CA PHE A 62 -3.77 4.09 -6.73
C PHE A 62 -5.23 4.02 -7.18
N THR A 63 -5.51 3.85 -8.47
CA THR A 63 -6.88 3.77 -8.98
C THR A 63 -7.61 2.54 -8.44
N SER A 64 -6.94 1.41 -8.24
CA SER A 64 -7.54 0.21 -7.65
C SER A 64 -8.00 0.45 -6.20
N ILE A 65 -7.19 1.16 -5.39
CA ILE A 65 -7.52 1.50 -4.00
C ILE A 65 -8.59 2.61 -3.97
N ALA A 66 -8.38 3.66 -4.74
CA ALA A 66 -9.26 4.83 -4.79
C ALA A 66 -10.64 4.48 -5.37
N GLY A 67 -10.74 3.49 -6.26
CA GLY A 67 -12.03 3.00 -6.79
C GLY A 67 -12.89 2.32 -5.72
N ALA A 68 -12.28 1.60 -4.77
CA ALA A 68 -13.00 0.91 -3.71
C ALA A 68 -13.50 1.87 -2.59
N ALA A 69 -12.74 2.93 -2.30
CA ALA A 69 -13.02 3.82 -1.16
C ALA A 69 -14.40 4.53 -1.22
N PRO A 70 -14.88 5.06 -2.37
CA PRO A 70 -16.21 5.67 -2.50
C PRO A 70 -17.38 4.72 -2.26
N ILE A 71 -17.16 3.41 -2.34
CA ILE A 71 -18.20 2.40 -2.10
C ILE A 71 -18.17 1.98 -0.63
N VAL A 72 -16.98 1.65 -0.12
CA VAL A 72 -16.80 1.14 1.25
C VAL A 72 -17.14 2.21 2.30
N GLY A 73 -16.74 3.47 2.07
CA GLY A 73 -16.98 4.56 3.03
C GLY A 73 -18.46 4.78 3.36
N PRO A 74 -19.33 5.04 2.36
CA PRO A 74 -20.76 5.18 2.57
C PRO A 74 -21.42 3.92 3.15
N ALA A 75 -21.00 2.73 2.70
CA ALA A 75 -21.53 1.47 3.24
C ALA A 75 -21.26 1.32 4.74
N ILE A 76 -20.04 1.59 5.20
CA ILE A 76 -19.70 1.57 6.63
C ILE A 76 -20.49 2.65 7.39
N ALA A 77 -20.63 3.84 6.82
CA ALA A 77 -21.40 4.93 7.45
C ALA A 77 -22.88 4.59 7.62
N VAL A 78 -23.49 3.84 6.70
CA VAL A 78 -24.89 3.39 6.83
C VAL A 78 -25.05 2.29 7.89
N ILE A 79 -24.09 1.37 8.00
CA ILE A 79 -24.20 0.22 8.91
C ILE A 79 -23.86 0.60 10.36
N TRP A 80 -22.86 1.46 10.56
CA TRP A 80 -22.26 1.73 11.87
C TRP A 80 -22.23 3.22 12.25
N GLY A 81 -22.66 4.11 11.35
CA GLY A 81 -22.65 5.56 11.55
C GLY A 81 -23.92 6.11 12.17
#